data_AF-A0AA36IHB0-F1
#
_entry.id   AF-A0AA36IHB0-F1
#
_cell.length_a   1.000
_cell.length_b   1.000
_cell.length_c   1.000
_cell.angle_alpha   90.00
_cell.angle_beta   90.00
_cell.angle_gamma   90.00
#
_symmetry.space_group_name_H-M   'P 1'
#
loop_
_entity.id
_entity.type
_entity.pdbx_description
1 polymer ?
#
loop_
_entity_poly.entity_id
_entity_poly.type
_entity_poly.pdbx_seq_one_letter_code
_entity_poly.pdbx_strand_id
1 'polypeptide(L)'
;MRILLLLSLIPSWAFVCPPEMLKAAPVGLPAGSRCGGTCQAYGSCAAGLMCKQLEALPLLGVRAAGECVTKPGGIDLESSQMESIVSHALRLLNARSNNLFMLVPVQVLGAERTDTAAGEVYHLSLKVVQSPCKNDGRHDPTDPDCQPRDAHKILNMDLAVRKNEDSSFTLLSHSAAEHVSLPLTM
;
A
#
# COMPACT_ATOMS: atom_id res chain seq x y z
N MET A 1 43.63 -2.12 48.98
CA MET A 1 42.39 -2.62 48.34
C MET A 1 42.39 -2.20 46.88
N ARG A 2 42.70 -3.14 45.96
CA ARG A 2 42.62 -2.90 44.50
C ARG A 2 41.30 -3.48 44.01
N ILE A 3 40.40 -2.61 43.58
CA ILE A 3 39.11 -2.98 42.96
C ILE A 3 39.41 -3.30 41.49
N LEU A 4 39.36 -4.58 41.14
CA LEU A 4 39.45 -5.07 39.76
C LEU A 4 38.08 -4.86 39.09
N LEU A 5 37.98 -3.81 38.27
CA LEU A 5 36.86 -3.60 37.35
C LEU A 5 36.98 -4.61 36.20
N LEU A 6 36.21 -5.70 36.26
CA LEU A 6 35.98 -6.59 35.12
C LEU A 6 34.93 -5.93 34.20
N LEU A 7 35.39 -5.25 33.15
CA LEU A 7 34.55 -4.92 31.99
C LEU A 7 34.25 -6.23 31.24
N SER A 8 33.04 -6.76 31.40
CA SER A 8 32.52 -7.85 30.59
C SER A 8 32.19 -7.32 29.18
N LEU A 9 33.02 -7.66 28.20
CA LEU A 9 32.66 -7.52 26.78
C LEU A 9 31.55 -8.54 26.47
N ILE A 10 30.31 -8.08 26.42
CA ILE A 10 29.19 -8.88 25.94
C ILE A 10 29.32 -8.93 24.41
N PRO A 11 29.41 -10.11 23.77
CA PRO A 11 29.42 -10.21 22.32
C PRO A 11 28.08 -9.71 21.78
N SER A 12 28.11 -8.71 20.91
CA SER A 12 26.95 -8.27 20.14
C SER A 12 26.69 -9.31 19.06
N TRP A 13 25.71 -10.20 19.27
CA TRP A 13 25.28 -11.14 18.22
C TRP A 13 24.46 -10.32 17.21
N ALA A 14 25.14 -9.84 16.17
CA ALA A 14 24.46 -9.23 15.04
C ALA A 14 23.71 -10.35 14.29
N PHE A 15 22.39 -10.40 14.42
CA PHE A 15 21.56 -11.22 13.55
C PHE A 15 21.66 -10.67 12.12
N VAL A 16 22.44 -11.35 11.28
CA VAL A 16 22.54 -11.04 9.85
C VAL A 16 21.36 -11.67 9.15
N CYS A 17 20.49 -10.84 8.59
CA CYS A 17 19.36 -11.29 7.79
C CYS A 17 19.85 -11.90 6.46
N PRO A 18 19.44 -13.13 6.11
CA PRO A 18 19.73 -13.70 4.80
C PRO A 18 19.12 -12.81 3.71
N PRO A 19 19.84 -12.57 2.60
CA PRO A 19 19.36 -11.70 1.52
C PRO A 19 18.07 -12.22 0.88
N GLU A 20 17.82 -13.54 0.92
CA GLU A 20 16.61 -14.15 0.38
C GLU A 20 15.34 -13.76 1.15
N MET A 21 15.43 -13.58 2.47
CA MET A 21 14.27 -13.14 3.25
C MET A 21 13.90 -11.68 2.99
N LEU A 22 14.89 -10.84 2.72
CA LEU A 22 14.67 -9.43 2.37
C LEU A 22 14.00 -9.28 1.00
N LYS A 23 14.33 -10.15 0.05
CA LYS A 23 13.71 -10.15 -1.29
C LYS A 23 12.29 -10.72 -1.30
N ALA A 24 12.02 -11.69 -0.43
CA ALA A 24 10.72 -12.36 -0.37
C ALA A 24 9.68 -11.62 0.51
N ALA A 25 10.11 -10.60 1.27
CA ALA A 25 9.23 -9.86 2.15
C ALA A 25 8.12 -9.13 1.36
N PRO A 26 6.83 -9.36 1.67
CA PRO A 26 5.75 -8.67 0.97
C PRO A 26 5.80 -7.17 1.24
N VAL A 27 5.47 -6.35 0.25
CA VAL A 27 5.42 -4.89 0.37
C VAL A 27 4.03 -4.39 0.02
N GLY A 28 3.64 -3.23 0.52
CA GLY A 28 2.35 -2.64 0.19
C GLY A 28 1.17 -3.31 0.89
N LEU A 29 1.38 -3.83 2.11
CA LEU A 29 0.34 -4.54 2.84
C LEU A 29 -0.79 -3.60 3.30
N PRO A 30 -2.07 -4.01 3.16
CA PRO A 30 -3.21 -3.20 3.55
C PRO A 30 -3.37 -3.11 5.07
N ALA A 31 -4.21 -2.17 5.51
CA ALA A 31 -4.58 -2.03 6.91
C ALA A 31 -5.07 -3.37 7.50
N GLY A 32 -4.69 -3.65 8.75
CA GLY A 32 -4.97 -4.92 9.44
C GLY A 32 -4.01 -6.07 9.13
N SER A 33 -3.12 -5.93 8.14
CA SER A 33 -2.15 -6.98 7.81
C SER A 33 -0.99 -7.03 8.80
N ARG A 34 -0.44 -8.23 9.02
CA ARG A 34 0.80 -8.40 9.79
C ARG A 34 1.98 -7.79 9.05
N CYS A 35 2.84 -7.08 9.75
CA CYS A 35 4.01 -6.41 9.18
C CYS A 35 5.23 -6.51 10.12
N GLY A 36 6.41 -6.16 9.60
CA GLY A 36 7.64 -6.10 10.38
C GLY A 36 8.17 -7.49 10.76
N GLY A 37 8.46 -7.70 12.04
CA GLY A 37 9.16 -8.88 12.54
C GLY A 37 10.68 -8.83 12.33
N THR A 38 11.36 -9.90 12.74
CA THR A 38 12.79 -10.10 12.48
C THR A 38 13.04 -10.11 10.97
N CYS A 39 14.00 -9.32 10.51
CA CYS A 39 14.34 -9.20 9.08
C CYS A 39 13.20 -8.74 8.16
N GLN A 40 12.19 -8.04 8.69
CA GLN A 40 10.97 -7.69 7.95
C GLN A 40 10.28 -8.91 7.31
N ALA A 41 10.35 -10.08 7.96
CA ALA A 41 9.79 -11.32 7.42
C ALA A 41 8.27 -11.22 7.11
N TYR A 42 7.54 -10.36 7.83
CA TYR A 42 6.12 -10.10 7.57
C TYR A 42 5.88 -8.96 6.58
N GLY A 43 6.92 -8.29 6.11
CA GLY A 43 6.80 -7.27 5.09
C GLY A 43 6.59 -5.84 5.60
N SER A 44 6.26 -4.95 4.66
CA SER A 44 6.04 -3.53 4.88
C SER A 44 4.63 -3.10 4.49
N CYS A 45 4.10 -2.13 5.23
CA CYS A 45 2.75 -1.59 4.99
C CYS A 45 2.70 -0.69 3.75
N ALA A 46 1.51 -0.53 3.19
CA ALA A 46 1.23 0.40 2.09
C ALA A 46 1.45 1.86 2.48
N ALA A 47 1.47 2.74 1.47
CA ALA A 47 1.57 4.18 1.66
C ALA A 47 0.48 4.69 2.63
N GLY A 48 0.85 5.64 3.49
CA GLY A 48 -0.04 6.16 4.54
C GLY A 48 -0.29 5.25 5.74
N LEU A 49 0.22 4.02 5.73
CA LEU A 49 0.17 3.10 6.87
C LEU A 49 1.53 3.02 7.58
N MET A 50 1.50 2.60 8.83
CA MET A 50 2.68 2.27 9.62
C MET A 50 2.53 0.92 10.28
N CYS A 51 3.66 0.25 10.53
CA CYS A 51 3.67 -1.00 11.26
C CYS A 51 3.66 -0.72 12.77
N LYS A 52 2.51 -0.88 13.41
CA LYS A 52 2.38 -0.74 14.87
C LYS A 52 2.75 -2.07 15.52
N GLN A 53 3.89 -2.09 16.22
CA GLN A 53 4.34 -3.28 16.93
C GLN A 53 3.32 -3.64 18.03
N LEU A 54 2.92 -4.90 18.08
CA LEU A 54 2.21 -5.43 19.25
C LEU A 54 3.23 -5.54 20.39
N GLU A 55 2.88 -5.09 21.59
CA GLU A 55 3.78 -5.16 22.74
C GLU A 55 4.26 -6.60 22.93
N ALA A 56 5.57 -6.80 22.80
CA ALA A 56 6.21 -8.08 23.00
C ALA A 56 7.28 -7.95 24.07
N LEU A 57 7.31 -8.94 24.96
CA LEU A 57 8.38 -9.12 25.93
C LEU A 57 9.71 -9.27 25.18
N PRO A 58 10.72 -8.42 25.45
CA PRO A 58 11.96 -8.33 24.68
C PRO A 58 12.94 -9.46 24.99
N LEU A 59 12.48 -10.73 24.99
CA LEU A 59 13.24 -11.80 25.64
C LEU A 59 14.36 -12.43 24.80
N LEU A 60 14.48 -12.19 23.49
CA LEU A 60 15.53 -12.86 22.68
C LEU A 60 16.04 -12.05 21.47
N GLY A 61 15.91 -10.70 21.48
CA GLY A 61 16.34 -9.89 20.33
C GLY A 61 15.51 -10.09 19.05
N VAL A 62 14.36 -10.77 19.17
CA VAL A 62 13.38 -10.99 18.09
C VAL A 62 12.44 -9.78 18.06
N ARG A 63 12.33 -9.12 16.90
CA ARG A 63 11.28 -8.11 16.71
C ARG A 63 9.96 -8.82 16.52
N ALA A 64 8.95 -8.47 17.31
CA ALA A 64 7.60 -9.01 17.15
C ALA A 64 6.98 -8.58 15.82
N ALA A 65 6.01 -9.34 15.34
CA ALA A 65 5.14 -8.85 14.28
C ALA A 65 4.34 -7.63 14.79
N GLY A 66 4.14 -6.66 13.92
CA GLY A 66 3.18 -5.60 14.12
C GLY A 66 1.97 -5.78 13.20
N GLU A 67 1.11 -4.76 13.21
CA GLU A 67 -0.05 -4.66 12.34
C GLU A 67 -0.01 -3.33 11.58
N CYS A 68 -0.42 -3.35 10.32
CA CYS A 68 -0.52 -2.16 9.50
C CYS A 68 -1.71 -1.32 9.94
N VAL A 69 -1.44 -0.13 10.46
CA VAL A 69 -2.44 0.83 10.90
C VAL A 69 -2.23 2.17 10.22
N THR A 70 -3.29 2.98 10.12
CA THR A 70 -3.20 4.35 9.60
C THR A 70 -2.22 5.15 10.44
N LYS A 71 -1.32 5.89 9.78
CA LYS A 71 -0.42 6.82 10.49
C LYS A 71 -1.25 7.87 11.27
N PRO A 72 -0.79 8.36 12.43
CA PRO A 72 -1.42 9.51 13.08
C PRO A 72 -1.48 10.69 12.11
N GLY A 73 -2.68 11.28 11.95
CA GLY A 73 -2.93 12.33 10.96
C GLY A 73 -3.03 11.84 9.51
N GLY A 74 -3.02 10.52 9.29
CA GLY A 74 -3.26 9.90 8.00
C GLY A 74 -4.74 9.94 7.59
N ILE A 75 -5.02 9.47 6.38
CA ILE A 75 -6.36 9.46 5.81
C ILE A 75 -7.07 8.17 6.23
N ASP A 76 -8.33 8.30 6.66
CA ASP A 76 -9.19 7.14 6.89
C ASP A 76 -9.57 6.49 5.55
N LEU A 77 -9.13 5.24 5.35
CA LEU A 77 -9.29 4.49 4.11
C LEU A 77 -10.74 4.04 3.86
N GLU A 78 -11.57 3.99 4.92
CA GLU A 78 -12.98 3.58 4.83
C GLU A 78 -13.94 4.78 4.80
N SER A 79 -13.40 6.00 4.74
CA SER A 79 -14.21 7.22 4.71
C SER A 79 -14.91 7.44 3.36
N SER A 80 -16.09 8.07 3.37
CA SER A 80 -16.80 8.50 2.16
C SER A 80 -15.97 9.49 1.31
N GLN A 81 -15.07 10.25 1.96
CA GLN A 81 -14.11 11.09 1.26
C GLN A 81 -13.15 10.23 0.41
N MET A 82 -12.63 9.13 0.96
CA MET A 82 -11.76 8.22 0.22
C MET A 82 -12.49 7.59 -0.97
N GLU A 83 -13.74 7.17 -0.78
CA GLU A 83 -14.57 6.62 -1.87
C GLU A 83 -14.70 7.60 -3.05
N SER A 84 -14.96 8.88 -2.74
CA SER A 84 -15.04 9.94 -3.75
C SER A 84 -13.70 10.16 -4.48
N ILE A 85 -12.58 10.19 -3.74
CA ILE A 85 -11.24 10.36 -4.32
C ILE A 85 -10.90 9.18 -5.24
N VAL A 86 -11.19 7.94 -4.81
CA VAL A 86 -10.93 6.72 -5.57
C VAL A 86 -11.78 6.66 -6.84
N SER A 87 -13.08 6.97 -6.75
CA SER A 87 -13.97 7.07 -7.91
C SER A 87 -13.41 8.05 -8.95
N HIS A 88 -13.04 9.26 -8.53
CA HIS A 88 -12.46 10.26 -9.43
C HIS A 88 -11.13 9.81 -10.05
N ALA A 89 -10.25 9.21 -9.25
CA ALA A 89 -8.97 8.70 -9.72
C ALA A 89 -9.15 7.62 -10.80
N LEU A 90 -10.05 6.66 -10.57
CA LEU A 90 -10.34 5.59 -11.52
C LEU A 90 -11.08 6.10 -12.75
N ARG A 91 -11.96 7.10 -12.63
CA ARG A 91 -12.61 7.73 -13.79
C ARG A 91 -11.57 8.37 -14.71
N LEU A 92 -10.61 9.11 -14.14
CA LEU A 92 -9.51 9.72 -14.89
C LEU A 92 -8.59 8.68 -15.52
N LEU A 93 -8.32 7.57 -14.81
CA LEU A 93 -7.52 6.46 -15.33
C LEU A 93 -8.21 5.78 -16.51
N ASN A 94 -9.49 5.44 -16.36
CA ASN A 94 -10.28 4.78 -17.41
C ASN A 94 -10.39 5.64 -18.67
N ALA A 95 -10.55 6.96 -18.51
CA ALA A 95 -10.57 7.89 -19.64
C ALA A 95 -9.24 7.98 -20.41
N ARG A 96 -8.11 7.59 -19.78
CA ARG A 96 -6.78 7.54 -20.40
C ARG A 96 -6.34 6.12 -20.78
N SER A 97 -7.12 5.11 -20.41
CA SER A 97 -6.81 3.70 -20.64
C SER A 97 -7.40 3.24 -21.97
N ASN A 98 -6.66 2.37 -22.67
CA ASN A 98 -7.14 1.70 -23.88
C ASN A 98 -7.84 0.36 -23.58
N ASN A 99 -8.21 0.10 -22.34
CA ASN A 99 -8.93 -1.12 -21.97
C ASN A 99 -10.35 -1.09 -22.56
N LEU A 100 -10.79 -2.22 -23.11
CA LEU A 100 -12.17 -2.39 -23.60
C LEU A 100 -13.22 -2.29 -22.47
N PHE A 101 -12.83 -2.76 -21.28
CA PHE A 101 -13.67 -2.78 -20.08
C PHE A 101 -13.13 -1.83 -19.02
N MET A 102 -14.04 -1.22 -18.28
CA MET A 102 -13.72 -0.24 -17.25
C MET A 102 -13.07 -0.92 -16.03
N LEU A 103 -12.04 -0.30 -15.47
CA LEU A 103 -11.45 -0.70 -14.19
C LEU A 103 -12.29 -0.17 -13.03
N VAL A 104 -12.63 -1.04 -12.09
CA VAL A 104 -13.41 -0.72 -10.89
C VAL A 104 -12.63 -1.07 -9.62
N PRO A 105 -12.84 -0.35 -8.50
CA PRO A 105 -12.11 -0.61 -7.26
C PRO A 105 -12.59 -1.90 -6.61
N VAL A 106 -11.66 -2.67 -6.04
CA VAL A 106 -11.95 -3.81 -5.16
C VAL A 106 -11.59 -3.47 -3.72
N GLN A 107 -10.43 -2.84 -3.52
CA GLN A 107 -9.92 -2.51 -2.19
C GLN A 107 -8.94 -1.35 -2.27
N VAL A 108 -9.01 -0.42 -1.30
CA VAL A 108 -7.95 0.57 -1.06
C VAL A 108 -6.90 -0.07 -0.14
N LEU A 109 -5.68 -0.22 -0.63
CA LEU A 109 -4.58 -0.80 0.14
C LEU A 109 -3.90 0.24 1.03
N GLY A 110 -3.77 1.47 0.53
CA GLY A 110 -3.14 2.57 1.24
C GLY A 110 -3.41 3.89 0.55
N ALA A 111 -3.31 4.97 1.32
CA ALA A 111 -3.47 6.32 0.81
C ALA A 111 -2.63 7.31 1.63
N GLU A 112 -1.90 8.18 0.94
CA GLU A 112 -1.10 9.23 1.56
C GLU A 112 -1.45 10.58 0.93
N ARG A 113 -1.62 11.61 1.77
CA ARG A 113 -1.85 12.98 1.32
C ARG A 113 -0.57 13.79 1.51
N THR A 114 -0.21 14.55 0.47
CA THR A 114 0.85 15.53 0.48
C THR A 114 0.27 16.90 0.11
N ASP A 115 0.42 17.87 0.99
CA ASP A 115 0.04 19.25 0.69
C ASP A 115 1.11 19.90 -0.18
N THR A 116 0.69 20.48 -1.31
CA THR A 116 1.58 21.19 -2.23
C THR A 116 1.07 22.60 -2.48
N ALA A 117 1.91 23.48 -3.02
CA ALA A 117 1.49 24.83 -3.42
C ALA A 117 0.37 24.84 -4.47
N ALA A 118 0.17 23.74 -5.21
CA ALA A 118 -0.83 23.60 -6.26
C ALA A 118 -2.08 22.81 -5.81
N GLY A 119 -2.21 22.51 -4.52
CA GLY A 119 -3.32 21.73 -3.95
C GLY A 119 -2.87 20.44 -3.27
N GLU A 120 -3.85 19.63 -2.88
CA GLU A 120 -3.62 18.36 -2.18
C GLU A 120 -3.32 17.25 -3.20
N VAL A 121 -2.21 16.53 -3.01
CA VAL A 121 -1.86 15.35 -3.81
C VAL A 121 -2.13 14.09 -3.00
N TYR A 122 -2.88 13.17 -3.57
CA TYR A 122 -3.20 11.87 -2.99
C TYR A 122 -2.46 10.77 -3.75
N HIS A 123 -1.63 10.02 -3.04
CA HIS A 123 -0.98 8.81 -3.51
C HIS A 123 -1.77 7.61 -3.03
N LEU A 124 -2.36 6.86 -3.96
CA LEU A 124 -3.27 5.75 -3.70
C LEU A 124 -2.64 4.45 -4.14
N SER A 125 -2.71 3.41 -3.32
CA SER A 125 -2.44 2.03 -3.70
C SER A 125 -3.76 1.26 -3.68
N LEU A 126 -4.18 0.73 -4.82
CA LEU A 126 -5.50 0.14 -5.04
C LEU A 126 -5.39 -1.28 -5.58
N LYS A 127 -6.34 -2.14 -5.20
CA LYS A 127 -6.71 -3.32 -5.98
C LYS A 127 -7.86 -2.94 -6.89
N VAL A 128 -7.70 -3.20 -8.18
CA VAL A 128 -8.71 -3.00 -9.20
C VAL A 128 -8.94 -4.27 -10.00
N VAL A 129 -10.07 -4.33 -10.68
CA VAL A 129 -10.44 -5.42 -11.58
C VAL A 129 -11.14 -4.85 -12.80
N GLN A 130 -11.10 -5.58 -13.91
CA GLN A 130 -11.93 -5.26 -15.07
C GLN A 130 -13.39 -5.62 -14.78
N SER A 131 -14.27 -4.63 -14.91
CA SER A 131 -15.72 -4.80 -14.82
C SER A 131 -16.30 -5.50 -16.06
N PRO A 132 -17.55 -5.96 -16.00
CA PRO A 132 -18.30 -6.34 -17.21
C PRO A 132 -18.71 -5.14 -18.09
N CYS A 133 -18.58 -3.91 -17.58
CA CYS A 133 -19.00 -2.70 -18.28
C CYS A 133 -17.95 -2.23 -19.29
N LYS A 134 -18.42 -1.77 -20.45
CA LYS A 134 -17.55 -1.17 -21.47
C LYS A 134 -16.97 0.14 -20.96
N ASN A 135 -15.73 0.41 -21.33
CA ASN A 135 -15.08 1.68 -21.08
C ASN A 135 -15.47 2.70 -22.17
N ASP A 136 -16.74 3.11 -22.19
CA ASP A 136 -17.31 4.03 -23.19
C ASP A 136 -17.75 5.37 -22.59
N GLY A 137 -17.43 5.61 -21.31
CA GLY A 137 -17.75 6.83 -20.58
C GLY A 137 -19.21 6.93 -20.11
N ARG A 138 -20.02 5.86 -20.24
CA ARG A 138 -21.42 5.87 -19.78
C ARG A 138 -21.61 5.47 -18.32
N HIS A 139 -20.65 4.75 -17.76
CA HIS A 139 -20.69 4.24 -16.39
C HIS A 139 -19.59 4.89 -15.53
N ASP A 140 -19.81 4.93 -14.21
CA ASP A 140 -18.82 5.38 -13.23
C ASP A 140 -18.17 4.16 -12.52
N PRO A 141 -16.92 4.27 -12.03
CA PRO A 141 -16.28 3.18 -11.29
C PRO A 141 -17.05 2.65 -10.07
N THR A 142 -18.00 3.41 -9.51
CA THR A 142 -18.86 2.97 -8.39
C THR A 142 -20.22 2.42 -8.81
N ASP A 143 -20.50 2.35 -10.12
CA ASP A 143 -21.77 1.86 -10.65
C ASP A 143 -22.03 0.40 -10.19
N PRO A 144 -23.17 0.13 -9.51
CA PRO A 144 -23.49 -1.22 -9.03
C PRO A 144 -23.61 -2.25 -10.17
N ASP A 145 -24.00 -1.84 -11.38
CA ASP A 145 -24.11 -2.73 -12.53
C ASP A 145 -22.74 -3.15 -13.08
N CYS A 146 -21.70 -2.38 -12.76
CA CYS A 146 -20.32 -2.60 -13.17
C CYS A 146 -19.47 -3.30 -12.12
N GLN A 147 -20.09 -3.77 -11.03
CA GLN A 147 -19.37 -4.52 -10.01
C GLN A 147 -18.84 -5.84 -10.58
N PRO A 148 -17.64 -6.26 -10.15
CA PRO A 148 -17.03 -7.49 -10.63
C PRO A 148 -17.86 -8.70 -10.20
N ARG A 149 -18.28 -9.51 -11.18
CA ARG A 149 -19.00 -10.78 -10.92
C ARG A 149 -18.02 -11.88 -10.50
N ASP A 150 -16.84 -11.89 -11.12
CA ASP A 150 -15.75 -12.81 -10.82
C ASP A 150 -14.40 -12.07 -10.92
N ALA A 151 -13.59 -12.12 -9.86
CA ALA A 151 -12.29 -11.44 -9.81
C ALA A 151 -11.18 -12.31 -10.41
N HIS A 152 -11.28 -12.68 -11.68
CA HIS A 152 -10.29 -13.55 -12.32
C HIS A 152 -8.91 -12.90 -12.51
N LYS A 153 -8.83 -11.56 -12.51
CA LYS A 153 -7.57 -10.83 -12.59
C LYS A 153 -7.62 -9.53 -11.78
N ILE A 154 -7.18 -9.61 -10.53
CA ILE A 154 -6.95 -8.44 -9.68
C ILE A 154 -5.61 -7.81 -10.08
N LEU A 155 -5.61 -6.50 -10.27
CA LEU A 155 -4.43 -5.70 -10.53
C LEU A 155 -4.18 -4.79 -9.34
N ASN A 156 -2.94 -4.77 -8.85
CA ASN A 156 -2.51 -3.73 -7.93
C ASN A 156 -2.10 -2.50 -8.75
N MET A 157 -2.58 -1.32 -8.39
CA MET A 157 -2.29 -0.07 -9.07
C MET A 157 -1.90 1.00 -8.08
N ASP A 158 -0.88 1.77 -8.43
CA ASP A 158 -0.51 3.00 -7.74
C ASP A 158 -0.92 4.19 -8.59
N LEU A 159 -1.69 5.11 -7.99
CA LEU A 159 -2.19 6.33 -8.63
C LEU A 159 -1.73 7.55 -7.83
N ALA A 160 -1.37 8.61 -8.53
CA ALA A 160 -1.23 9.93 -7.92
C ALA A 160 -2.26 10.88 -8.54
N VAL A 161 -3.14 11.44 -7.70
CA VAL A 161 -4.15 12.41 -8.13
C VAL A 161 -4.02 13.70 -7.34
N ARG A 162 -4.18 14.84 -8.00
CA ARG A 162 -4.23 16.15 -7.35
C ARG A 162 -5.67 16.64 -7.30
N LYS A 163 -6.11 17.09 -6.14
CA LYS A 163 -7.33 17.87 -5.97
C LYS A 163 -6.98 19.36 -6.20
N ASN A 164 -7.59 19.94 -7.22
CA ASN A 164 -7.46 21.35 -7.58
C ASN A 164 -8.36 22.22 -6.67
N GLU A 165 -8.16 23.53 -6.71
CA GLU A 165 -8.93 24.50 -5.89
C GLU A 165 -10.44 24.48 -6.18
N ASP A 166 -10.83 24.20 -7.43
CA ASP A 166 -12.21 24.05 -7.89
C ASP A 166 -12.82 22.68 -7.51
N SER A 167 -12.15 21.90 -6.68
CA SER A 167 -12.50 20.52 -6.32
C SER A 167 -12.49 19.53 -7.49
N SER A 168 -11.97 19.91 -8.67
CA SER A 168 -11.69 18.97 -9.74
C SER A 168 -10.45 18.13 -9.42
N PHE A 169 -10.32 16.97 -10.07
CA PHE A 169 -9.18 16.07 -9.90
C PHE A 169 -8.35 15.99 -11.17
N THR A 170 -7.03 15.88 -11.01
CA THR A 170 -6.08 15.66 -12.10
C THR A 170 -5.25 14.43 -11.82
N LEU A 171 -5.23 13.47 -12.76
CA LEU A 171 -4.34 12.32 -12.67
C LEU A 171 -2.92 12.74 -13.05
N LEU A 172 -2.01 12.65 -12.07
CA LEU A 172 -0.60 13.00 -12.22
C LEU A 172 0.20 11.80 -12.74
N SER A 173 0.01 10.62 -12.15
CA SER A 173 0.67 9.39 -12.56
C SER A 173 -0.18 8.16 -12.28
N HIS A 174 0.13 7.07 -12.98
CA HIS A 174 -0.41 5.74 -12.72
C HIS A 174 0.62 4.67 -13.10
N SER A 175 0.68 3.59 -12.34
CA SER A 175 1.46 2.40 -12.67
C SER A 175 0.77 1.16 -12.14
N ALA A 176 0.86 0.05 -12.88
CA ALA A 176 0.54 -1.25 -12.33
C ALA A 176 1.69 -1.65 -11.40
N ALA A 177 1.38 -1.97 -10.15
CA ALA A 177 2.34 -2.60 -9.25
C ALA A 177 2.45 -4.07 -9.67
N GLU A 178 3.29 -4.34 -10.68
CA GLU A 178 3.67 -5.71 -11.00
C GLU A 178 4.38 -6.32 -9.77
N HIS A 179 3.94 -7.51 -9.36
CA HIS A 179 4.83 -8.39 -8.61
C HIS A 179 6.11 -8.50 -9.45
N VAL A 180 7.25 -8.12 -8.87
CA VAL A 180 8.57 -8.43 -9.42
C VAL A 180 8.66 -9.96 -9.52
N SER A 181 8.21 -10.50 -10.65
CA SER A 181 8.46 -11.89 -11.02
C SER A 181 9.89 -11.88 -11.52
N LEU A 182 10.84 -12.16 -10.62
CA LEU A 182 12.23 -12.36 -11.00
C LEU A 182 12.30 -13.45 -12.08
N PRO A 183 13.17 -13.30 -13.09
CA PRO A 183 13.36 -14.34 -14.10
C PRO A 183 13.88 -15.60 -13.42
N LEU A 184 13.24 -16.74 -13.69
CA LEU A 184 13.84 -18.05 -13.45
C LEU A 184 15.06 -18.18 -14.37
N THR A 185 16.25 -17.84 -13.89
CA THR A 185 17.50 -18.27 -14.52
C THR A 185 17.62 -19.77 -14.31
N MET A 186 17.51 -20.51 -15.42
CA MET A 186 17.92 -21.92 -15.55
C MET A 186 19.43 -22.08 -15.42
#